data_AF-A0A8S2TY94-F1
#
_entry.id   AF-A0A8S2TY94-F1
#
_cell.length_a   1.000
_cell.length_b   1.000
_cell.length_c   1.000
_cell.angle_alpha   90.00
_cell.angle_beta   90.00
_cell.angle_gamma   90.00
#
_symmetry.space_group_name_H-M   'P 1'
#
loop_
_entity.id
_entity.type
_entity.pdbx_description
1 polymer ?
#
loop_
_entity_poly.entity_id
_entity_poly.type
_entity_poly.pdbx_seq_one_letter_code
_entity_poly.pdbx_strand_id
1 'polypeptide(L)'
;VITRDNTACHFLSDLTQANPIRYIELVGYWQAYGHFIKYAEEIRQQFTFKSNIIQEIAPFIIEQLQLLDLCTFRNCTIKRDDKLLKSYLTQIELKNKLLQSKWTLIGVHIRRSDFLQKDKQKYGHTVSSITFLTRAMNYFSDKYSNTLFLMTSDDKNYCNSMFGNMSNVIITPKSFSPELDLAALVVCQHTIVTSGSFGWWAAFLTNGDVVYDKANPAPGSGLENDCPRISYYPPWYISLKN
;
A
#
# COMPACT_ATOMS: atom_id res chain seq x y z
N VAL A 1 -14.85 29.82 20.22
CA VAL A 1 -13.78 29.02 20.86
C VAL A 1 -13.04 28.33 19.74
N ILE A 2 -11.80 28.73 19.47
CA ILE A 2 -10.95 27.96 18.55
C ILE A 2 -10.37 26.84 19.39
N THR A 3 -10.96 25.65 19.34
CA THR A 3 -10.34 24.45 19.89
C THR A 3 -9.21 24.07 18.94
N ARG A 4 -7.98 24.49 19.27
CA ARG A 4 -6.78 23.94 18.65
C ARG A 4 -6.49 22.60 19.31
N ASP A 5 -7.08 21.56 18.73
CA ASP A 5 -6.75 20.20 19.11
C ASP A 5 -5.54 19.78 18.27
N ASN A 6 -4.38 19.60 18.91
CA ASN A 6 -3.19 19.02 18.27
C ASN A 6 -3.40 17.51 18.11
N THR A 7 -4.38 17.12 17.31
CA THR A 7 -4.63 15.71 17.05
C THR A 7 -3.65 15.20 16.03
N ALA A 8 -2.81 14.26 16.47
CA ALA A 8 -2.12 13.33 15.60
C ALA A 8 -3.15 12.31 15.04
N CYS A 9 -2.94 11.00 15.10
CA CYS A 9 -3.84 10.03 14.44
C CYS A 9 -5.07 9.64 15.29
N HIS A 10 -5.59 10.52 16.12
CA HIS A 10 -6.74 10.23 16.98
C HIS A 10 -8.06 10.43 16.25
N PHE A 11 -9.02 9.53 16.45
CA PHE A 11 -10.38 9.76 15.98
C PHE A 11 -11.14 10.60 17.00
N LEU A 12 -11.64 11.77 16.57
CA LEU A 12 -12.48 12.64 17.38
C LEU A 12 -13.95 12.47 16.97
N SER A 13 -14.71 11.72 17.77
CA SER A 13 -16.15 11.49 17.54
C SER A 13 -16.96 12.78 17.51
N ASP A 14 -16.58 13.75 18.35
CA ASP A 14 -17.36 14.94 18.64
C ASP A 14 -17.29 15.99 17.53
N LEU A 15 -16.29 15.89 16.63
CA LEU A 15 -16.21 16.73 15.43
C LEU A 15 -17.34 16.45 14.44
N THR A 16 -17.87 15.23 14.44
CA THR A 16 -18.97 14.84 13.57
C THR A 16 -20.34 15.16 14.16
N GLN A 17 -20.38 15.56 15.43
CA GLN A 17 -21.61 16.01 16.08
C GLN A 17 -21.83 17.48 15.76
N ALA A 18 -23.06 17.83 15.37
CA ALA A 18 -23.44 19.20 15.03
C ALA A 18 -23.36 20.10 16.28
N ASN A 19 -22.18 20.65 16.54
CA ASN A 19 -21.97 21.60 17.62
C ASN A 19 -22.26 23.02 17.09
N PRO A 20 -23.07 23.85 17.76
CA PRO A 20 -23.39 25.22 17.30
C PRO A 20 -22.20 26.20 17.28
N ILE A 21 -20.97 25.73 17.49
CA ILE A 21 -19.75 26.55 17.50
C ILE A 21 -19.34 26.88 16.07
N ARG A 22 -19.52 28.16 15.69
CA ARG A 22 -19.41 28.65 14.30
C ARG A 22 -18.01 28.66 13.66
N TYR A 23 -16.92 28.34 14.38
CA TYR A 23 -15.58 28.28 13.79
C TYR A 23 -14.70 27.27 14.54
N ILE A 24 -14.24 26.23 13.82
CA ILE A 24 -13.30 25.22 14.31
C ILE A 24 -12.05 25.30 13.43
N GLU A 25 -10.87 25.47 14.03
CA GLU A 25 -9.57 25.40 13.33
C GLU A 25 -8.98 24.01 13.60
N LEU A 26 -8.95 23.16 12.58
CA LEU A 26 -8.42 21.80 12.66
C LEU A 26 -6.97 21.79 12.20
N VAL A 27 -6.03 21.47 13.10
CA VAL A 27 -4.59 21.43 12.81
C VAL A 27 -4.06 20.04 13.20
N GLY A 28 -3.46 19.30 12.27
CA GLY A 28 -2.88 17.99 12.59
C GLY A 28 -2.88 16.96 11.46
N TYR A 29 -2.58 15.71 11.83
CA TYR A 29 -2.44 14.57 10.93
C TYR A 29 -3.69 13.69 11.02
N TRP A 30 -4.76 14.08 10.32
CA TRP A 30 -6.12 13.51 10.37
C TRP A 30 -6.27 12.08 9.80
N GLN A 31 -5.24 11.24 9.91
CA GLN A 31 -5.20 9.90 9.33
C GLN A 31 -5.81 8.83 10.25
N ALA A 32 -6.85 9.18 11.00
CA ALA A 32 -7.69 8.21 11.68
C ALA A 32 -8.87 7.85 10.79
N TYR A 33 -9.02 6.57 10.43
CA TYR A 33 -10.03 6.12 9.48
C TYR A 33 -11.46 6.46 9.91
N GLY A 34 -11.72 6.55 11.23
CA GLY A 34 -13.03 6.90 11.77
C GLY A 34 -13.59 8.21 11.23
N HIS A 35 -12.74 9.18 10.85
CA HIS A 35 -13.20 10.47 10.33
C HIS A 35 -13.88 10.36 8.95
N PHE A 36 -13.48 9.40 8.13
CA PHE A 36 -13.88 9.33 6.73
C PHE A 36 -14.42 7.97 6.30
N ILE A 37 -14.48 6.98 7.19
CA ILE A 37 -14.93 5.63 6.84
C ILE A 37 -16.36 5.59 6.27
N LYS A 38 -17.25 6.47 6.74
CA LYS A 38 -18.61 6.62 6.19
C LYS A 38 -18.64 7.07 4.72
N TYR A 39 -17.57 7.67 4.22
CA TYR A 39 -17.40 8.11 2.84
C TYR A 39 -16.41 7.22 2.08
N ALA A 40 -16.03 6.06 2.61
CA ALA A 40 -14.92 5.29 2.04
C ALA A 40 -15.20 4.81 0.60
N GLU A 41 -16.43 4.41 0.30
CA GLU A 41 -16.82 4.03 -1.06
C GLU A 41 -16.78 5.23 -2.01
N GLU A 42 -17.31 6.38 -1.59
CA GLU A 42 -17.28 7.62 -2.38
C GLU A 42 -15.84 8.07 -2.66
N ILE A 43 -14.98 8.06 -1.64
CA ILE A 43 -13.55 8.41 -1.80
C ILE A 43 -12.89 7.48 -2.83
N ARG A 44 -13.13 6.18 -2.74
CA ARG A 44 -12.55 5.20 -3.68
C ARG A 44 -13.09 5.33 -5.09
N GLN A 45 -14.36 5.69 -5.25
CA GLN A 45 -14.99 5.91 -6.55
C GLN A 45 -14.49 7.20 -7.21
N GLN A 46 -14.30 8.27 -6.44
CA GLN A 46 -13.81 9.55 -6.95
C GLN A 46 -12.30 9.58 -7.16
N PHE A 47 -11.54 8.76 -6.41
CA PHE A 47 -10.10 8.69 -6.56
C PHE A 47 -9.71 7.97 -7.86
N THR A 48 -9.09 8.73 -8.78
CA THR A 48 -8.45 8.19 -9.99
C THR A 48 -7.08 8.82 -10.17
N PHE A 49 -6.11 8.01 -10.61
CA PHE A 49 -4.86 8.57 -11.12
C PHE A 49 -5.07 9.29 -12.45
N LYS A 50 -4.17 10.23 -12.74
CA LYS A 50 -4.07 10.82 -14.07
C LYS A 50 -3.73 9.74 -15.09
N SER A 51 -4.23 9.88 -16.31
CA SER A 51 -4.06 8.89 -17.38
C SER A 51 -2.59 8.60 -17.68
N ASN A 52 -1.71 9.61 -17.64
CA ASN A 52 -0.28 9.42 -17.87
C ASN A 52 0.39 8.50 -16.84
N ILE A 53 -0.07 8.51 -15.58
CA ILE A 53 0.43 7.61 -14.53
C ILE A 53 0.05 6.18 -14.87
N ILE A 54 -1.22 5.94 -15.23
CA ILE A 54 -1.69 4.59 -15.60
C ILE A 54 -1.00 4.10 -16.88
N GLN A 55 -0.83 4.97 -17.86
CA GLN A 55 -0.12 4.66 -19.12
C GLN A 55 1.34 4.26 -18.90
N GLU A 56 1.97 4.72 -17.83
CA GLU A 56 3.34 4.37 -17.50
C GLU A 56 3.42 3.05 -16.72
N ILE A 57 2.53 2.82 -15.75
CA ILE A 57 2.57 1.59 -14.94
C ILE A 57 1.96 0.37 -15.64
N ALA A 58 0.94 0.55 -16.48
CA ALA A 58 0.20 -0.57 -17.06
C ALA A 58 1.09 -1.45 -17.96
N PRO A 59 1.90 -0.88 -18.88
CA PRO A 59 2.79 -1.68 -19.71
C PRO A 59 3.81 -2.46 -18.88
N PHE A 60 4.38 -1.83 -17.86
CA PHE A 60 5.33 -2.47 -16.95
C PHE A 60 4.71 -3.71 -16.29
N ILE A 61 3.54 -3.59 -15.65
CA ILE A 61 2.90 -4.71 -14.96
C ILE A 61 2.52 -5.83 -15.94
N ILE A 62 1.93 -5.47 -17.09
CA ILE A 62 1.49 -6.45 -18.10
C ILE A 62 2.68 -7.21 -18.69
N GLU A 63 3.79 -6.53 -18.98
CA GLU A 63 5.00 -7.15 -19.50
C GLU A 63 5.59 -8.14 -18.48
N GLN A 64 5.64 -7.78 -17.20
CA GLN A 64 6.13 -8.70 -16.17
C GLN A 64 5.24 -9.95 -16.04
N LEU A 65 3.91 -9.81 -16.11
CA LEU A 65 2.99 -10.94 -16.10
C LEU A 65 3.21 -11.87 -17.30
N GLN A 66 3.39 -11.30 -18.49
CA GLN A 66 3.66 -12.07 -19.71
C GLN A 66 4.98 -12.82 -19.63
N LEU A 67 6.03 -12.20 -19.09
CA LEU A 67 7.33 -12.84 -18.88
C LEU A 67 7.23 -14.02 -17.90
N LEU A 68 6.48 -13.86 -16.81
CA LEU A 68 6.25 -14.96 -15.86
C LEU A 68 5.46 -16.10 -16.48
N ASP A 69 4.45 -15.79 -17.29
CA ASP A 69 3.66 -16.80 -18.01
C ASP A 69 4.52 -17.58 -19.01
N LEU A 70 5.42 -16.91 -19.71
CA LEU A 70 6.40 -17.53 -20.60
C LEU A 70 7.36 -18.46 -19.86
N CYS A 71 7.92 -18.02 -18.73
CA CYS A 71 8.84 -18.84 -17.93
C CYS A 71 8.17 -20.11 -17.36
N THR A 72 6.85 -20.11 -17.19
CA THR A 72 6.10 -21.32 -16.80
C THR A 72 5.88 -22.33 -17.93
N PHE A 73 6.01 -21.94 -19.20
CA PHE A 73 5.84 -22.82 -20.36
C PHE A 73 7.15 -22.97 -21.15
N ARG A 74 7.76 -24.16 -21.08
CA ARG A 74 9.08 -24.48 -21.67
C ARG A 74 9.22 -24.34 -23.20
N ASN A 75 8.22 -23.89 -23.96
CA ASN A 75 8.31 -23.65 -25.40
C ASN A 75 7.12 -22.81 -25.87
N CYS A 76 7.16 -21.49 -25.68
CA CYS A 76 6.16 -20.62 -26.30
C CYS A 76 6.83 -19.41 -26.95
N THR A 77 6.81 -19.37 -28.28
CA THR A 77 7.16 -18.18 -29.08
C THR A 77 5.94 -17.26 -29.07
N ILE A 78 5.91 -16.26 -28.19
CA ILE A 78 4.84 -15.25 -28.22
C ILE A 78 5.22 -14.14 -29.19
N LYS A 79 4.32 -13.85 -30.12
CA LYS A 79 4.33 -12.61 -30.91
C LYS A 79 4.01 -11.45 -29.97
N ARG A 80 4.96 -10.54 -29.80
CA ARG A 80 4.80 -9.27 -29.09
C ARG A 80 3.65 -8.49 -29.71
N ASP A 81 2.48 -8.45 -29.07
CA ASP A 81 1.34 -7.67 -29.54
C ASP A 81 1.39 -6.26 -28.94
N ASP A 82 2.25 -5.43 -29.53
CA ASP A 82 2.46 -4.03 -29.14
C ASP A 82 1.16 -3.18 -29.21
N LYS A 83 0.12 -3.67 -29.89
CA LYS A 83 -1.17 -2.98 -30.02
C LYS A 83 -1.97 -3.03 -28.72
N LEU A 84 -1.83 -4.09 -27.93
CA LEU A 84 -2.52 -4.27 -26.64
C LEU A 84 -1.88 -3.44 -25.52
N LEU A 85 -0.54 -3.31 -25.55
CA LEU A 85 0.28 -2.51 -24.63
C LEU A 85 0.04 -0.99 -24.77
N LYS A 86 -0.40 -0.53 -25.96
CA LYS A 86 -0.72 0.87 -26.24
C LYS A 86 -2.19 1.25 -26.03
N SER A 87 -3.06 0.30 -25.66
CA SER A 87 -4.43 0.67 -25.28
C SER A 87 -4.37 1.49 -24.00
N TYR A 88 -4.93 2.69 -24.05
CA TYR A 88 -4.97 3.65 -22.94
C TYR A 88 -5.87 3.13 -21.81
N LEU A 89 -5.41 2.10 -21.08
CA LEU A 89 -6.16 1.57 -19.96
C LEU A 89 -6.36 2.67 -18.94
N THR A 90 -7.60 2.90 -18.57
CA THR A 90 -7.97 3.58 -17.34
C THR A 90 -7.56 2.72 -16.14
N GLN A 91 -7.52 3.32 -14.95
CA GLN A 91 -7.28 2.59 -13.71
C GLN A 91 -8.25 1.39 -13.54
N ILE A 92 -9.51 1.58 -13.91
CA ILE A 92 -10.56 0.56 -13.81
C ILE A 92 -10.31 -0.57 -14.81
N GLU A 93 -10.00 -0.25 -16.07
CA GLU A 93 -9.72 -1.27 -17.08
C GLU A 93 -8.47 -2.09 -16.74
N LEU A 94 -7.43 -1.44 -16.20
CA LEU A 94 -6.25 -2.14 -15.71
C LEU A 94 -6.60 -3.08 -14.54
N LYS A 95 -7.33 -2.60 -13.52
CA LYS A 95 -7.79 -3.46 -12.42
C LYS A 95 -8.60 -4.66 -12.91
N ASN A 96 -9.56 -4.44 -13.82
CA ASN A 96 -10.36 -5.52 -14.40
C ASN A 96 -9.51 -6.53 -15.16
N LYS A 97 -8.50 -6.08 -15.90
CA LYS A 97 -7.56 -6.96 -16.59
C LYS A 97 -6.72 -7.79 -15.61
N LEU A 98 -6.24 -7.17 -14.53
CA LEU A 98 -5.46 -7.86 -13.50
C LEU A 98 -6.31 -8.86 -12.71
N LEU A 99 -7.59 -8.60 -12.49
CA LEU A 99 -8.54 -9.54 -11.88
C LEU A 99 -8.80 -10.79 -12.73
N GLN A 100 -8.65 -10.69 -14.06
CA GLN A 100 -8.78 -11.83 -14.99
C GLN A 100 -7.48 -12.62 -15.15
N SER A 101 -6.37 -12.14 -14.57
CA SER A 101 -5.09 -12.84 -14.57
C SER A 101 -5.17 -14.12 -13.74
N LYS A 102 -4.36 -15.14 -14.08
CA LYS A 102 -4.16 -16.29 -13.20
C LYS A 102 -3.44 -15.92 -11.90
N TRP A 103 -2.76 -14.77 -11.88
CA TRP A 103 -1.99 -14.26 -10.74
C TRP A 103 -2.86 -13.37 -9.85
N THR A 104 -2.82 -13.63 -8.55
CA THR A 104 -3.32 -12.72 -7.52
C THR A 104 -2.20 -11.74 -7.15
N LEU A 105 -2.32 -10.47 -7.53
CA LEU A 105 -1.28 -9.48 -7.25
C LEU A 105 -1.45 -8.92 -5.84
N ILE A 106 -0.35 -8.95 -5.09
CA ILE A 106 -0.24 -8.43 -3.74
C ILE A 106 0.74 -7.26 -3.78
N GLY A 107 0.26 -6.04 -3.54
CA GLY A 107 1.11 -4.87 -3.42
C GLY A 107 1.88 -4.89 -2.11
N VAL A 108 3.21 -4.78 -2.15
CA VAL A 108 4.06 -4.78 -0.94
C VAL A 108 4.73 -3.43 -0.79
N HIS A 109 4.30 -2.65 0.19
CA HIS A 109 4.94 -1.39 0.53
C HIS A 109 5.90 -1.56 1.71
N ILE A 110 7.16 -1.17 1.53
CA ILE A 110 8.19 -1.17 2.58
C ILE A 110 8.70 0.27 2.79
N ARG A 111 8.52 0.80 3.99
CA ARG A 111 9.09 2.07 4.45
C ARG A 111 10.31 1.79 5.31
N ARG A 112 11.46 2.37 4.96
CA ARG A 112 12.73 2.05 5.59
C ARG A 112 13.63 3.26 5.80
N SER A 113 13.88 4.07 4.78
CA SER A 113 15.04 4.96 4.70
C SER A 113 15.16 5.91 5.91
N ASP A 114 14.16 6.74 6.16
CA ASP A 114 14.11 7.68 7.28
C ASP A 114 13.90 6.98 8.63
N PHE A 115 13.30 5.79 8.64
CA PHE A 115 13.05 5.01 9.86
C PHE A 115 14.31 4.31 10.39
N LEU A 116 15.41 4.35 9.63
CA LEU A 116 16.74 3.98 10.13
C LEU A 116 17.37 5.05 11.01
N GLN A 117 16.84 6.28 11.03
CA GLN A 117 17.39 7.37 11.82
C GLN A 117 17.06 7.19 13.32
N LYS A 118 18.05 7.48 14.18
CA LYS A 118 17.95 7.22 15.63
C LYS A 118 16.86 8.02 16.33
N ASP A 119 16.63 9.26 15.90
CA ASP A 119 15.58 10.14 16.42
C ASP A 119 14.19 9.59 16.09
N LYS A 120 13.98 9.09 14.87
CA LYS A 120 12.74 8.42 14.46
C LYS A 120 12.48 7.15 15.28
N GLN A 121 13.50 6.34 15.47
CA GLN A 121 13.40 5.13 16.30
C GLN A 121 13.12 5.46 17.77
N LYS A 122 13.80 6.46 18.32
CA LYS A 122 13.55 6.95 19.69
C LYS A 122 12.11 7.43 19.88
N TYR A 123 11.53 8.06 18.87
CA TYR A 123 10.14 8.51 18.91
C TYR A 123 9.13 7.36 18.79
N GLY A 124 9.50 6.27 18.11
CA GLY A 124 8.68 5.04 18.05
C GLY A 124 8.49 4.45 16.66
N HIS A 125 9.13 5.00 15.63
CA HIS A 125 9.11 4.43 14.29
C HIS A 125 9.94 3.14 14.25
N THR A 126 9.37 2.09 13.66
CA THR A 126 10.07 0.81 13.47
C THR A 126 10.16 0.46 12.00
N VAL A 127 11.32 -0.06 11.58
CA VAL A 127 11.49 -0.71 10.29
C VAL A 127 10.99 -2.14 10.41
N SER A 128 10.14 -2.56 9.47
CA SER A 128 9.61 -3.93 9.46
C SER A 128 10.71 -4.96 9.24
N SER A 129 10.64 -6.05 10.00
CA SER A 129 11.62 -7.13 9.93
C SER A 129 11.43 -7.98 8.67
N ILE A 130 12.50 -8.65 8.23
CA ILE A 130 12.40 -9.65 7.17
C ILE A 130 11.43 -10.78 7.57
N THR A 131 11.42 -11.17 8.85
CA THR A 131 10.52 -12.18 9.39
C THR A 131 9.06 -11.80 9.21
N PHE A 132 8.68 -10.55 9.52
CA PHE A 132 7.34 -10.05 9.26
C PHE A 132 7.01 -10.10 7.77
N LEU A 133 7.90 -9.58 6.91
CA LEU A 133 7.65 -9.52 5.47
C LEU A 133 7.46 -10.93 4.88
N THR A 134 8.31 -11.89 5.25
CA THR A 134 8.17 -13.29 4.83
C THR A 134 6.87 -13.90 5.34
N ARG A 135 6.49 -13.68 6.60
CA ARG A 135 5.21 -14.19 7.15
C ARG A 135 3.99 -13.57 6.45
N ALA A 136 4.06 -12.28 6.14
CA ALA A 136 2.99 -11.58 5.43
C ALA A 136 2.86 -12.07 3.99
N MET A 137 3.97 -12.34 3.30
CA MET A 137 3.95 -12.97 1.98
C MET A 137 3.36 -14.37 2.06
N ASN A 138 3.80 -15.20 3.02
CA ASN A 138 3.27 -16.55 3.21
C ASN A 138 1.78 -16.56 3.51
N TYR A 139 1.26 -15.60 4.31
CA TYR A 139 -0.18 -15.47 4.55
C TYR A 139 -0.99 -15.42 3.25
N PHE A 140 -0.51 -14.67 2.25
CA PHE A 140 -1.16 -14.59 0.96
C PHE A 140 -0.92 -15.84 0.10
N SER A 141 0.30 -16.38 0.10
CA SER A 141 0.62 -17.59 -0.67
C SER A 141 -0.12 -18.84 -0.15
N ASP A 142 -0.44 -18.90 1.14
CA ASP A 142 -1.26 -19.97 1.73
C ASP A 142 -2.74 -19.81 1.37
N LYS A 143 -3.19 -18.56 1.17
CA LYS A 143 -4.59 -18.22 0.87
C LYS A 143 -4.92 -18.31 -0.63
N TYR A 144 -3.97 -18.00 -1.50
CA TYR A 144 -4.16 -17.93 -2.95
C TYR A 144 -3.12 -18.78 -3.68
N SER A 145 -3.58 -19.59 -4.65
CA SER A 145 -2.74 -20.58 -5.33
C SER A 145 -1.62 -20.00 -6.19
N ASN A 146 -1.79 -18.78 -6.73
CA ASN A 146 -0.81 -18.11 -7.59
C ASN A 146 -0.63 -16.66 -7.13
N THR A 147 0.19 -16.41 -6.12
CA THR A 147 0.50 -15.04 -5.67
C THR A 147 1.70 -14.44 -6.39
N LEU A 148 1.58 -13.18 -6.79
CA LEU A 148 2.66 -12.36 -7.31
C LEU A 148 2.79 -11.09 -6.46
N PHE A 149 3.99 -10.82 -5.95
CA PHE A 149 4.24 -9.69 -5.06
C PHE A 149 4.84 -8.52 -5.83
N LEU A 150 4.07 -7.44 -5.97
CA LEU A 150 4.53 -6.19 -6.59
C LEU A 150 5.02 -5.24 -5.49
N MET A 151 6.33 -5.15 -5.34
CA MET A 151 7.01 -4.51 -4.23
C MET A 151 7.51 -3.11 -4.57
N THR A 152 7.24 -2.16 -3.69
CA THR A 152 7.80 -0.81 -3.74
C THR A 152 8.31 -0.38 -2.36
N SER A 153 9.24 0.57 -2.38
CA SER A 153 9.92 1.04 -1.19
C SER A 153 10.59 2.39 -1.43
N ASP A 154 10.80 3.14 -0.35
CA ASP A 154 11.74 4.26 -0.35
C ASP A 154 13.21 3.80 -0.37
N ASP A 155 13.46 2.51 -0.17
CA ASP A 155 14.75 1.81 -0.32
C ASP A 155 14.60 0.57 -1.24
N LYS A 156 14.48 0.82 -2.54
CA LYS A 156 14.40 -0.23 -3.58
C LYS A 156 15.67 -1.10 -3.66
N ASN A 157 16.83 -0.58 -3.25
CA ASN A 157 18.08 -1.37 -3.20
C ASN A 157 17.98 -2.48 -2.16
N TYR A 158 17.51 -2.15 -0.96
CA TYR A 158 17.26 -3.13 0.08
C TYR A 158 16.28 -4.21 -0.38
N CYS A 159 15.19 -3.82 -1.03
CA CYS A 159 14.21 -4.76 -1.58
C CYS A 159 14.87 -5.73 -2.57
N ASN A 160 15.71 -5.21 -3.47
CA ASN A 160 16.37 -6.03 -4.47
C ASN A 160 17.38 -7.00 -3.84
N SER A 161 18.13 -6.57 -2.83
CA SER A 161 19.05 -7.46 -2.11
C SER A 161 18.35 -8.58 -1.34
N MET A 162 17.16 -8.33 -0.81
CA MET A 162 16.44 -9.29 0.02
C MET A 162 15.53 -10.21 -0.77
N PHE A 163 14.88 -9.70 -1.82
CA PHE A 163 13.80 -10.39 -2.52
C PHE A 163 14.01 -10.52 -4.03
N GLY A 164 15.04 -9.90 -4.62
CA GLY A 164 15.24 -9.84 -6.07
C GLY A 164 15.48 -11.20 -6.76
N ASN A 165 15.82 -12.24 -5.98
CA ASN A 165 15.99 -13.62 -6.50
C ASN A 165 14.70 -14.46 -6.42
N MET A 166 13.60 -13.92 -5.87
CA MET A 166 12.34 -14.65 -5.78
C MET A 166 11.57 -14.56 -7.09
N SER A 167 11.18 -15.71 -7.66
CA SER A 167 10.52 -15.78 -8.96
C SER A 167 9.11 -15.15 -8.99
N ASN A 168 8.50 -14.94 -7.83
CA ASN A 168 7.18 -14.34 -7.68
C ASN A 168 7.24 -12.95 -7.01
N VAL A 169 8.37 -12.25 -7.12
CA VAL A 169 8.52 -10.87 -6.66
C VAL A 169 8.94 -9.98 -7.84
N ILE A 170 8.20 -8.89 -8.03
CA ILE A 170 8.54 -7.81 -8.95
C ILE A 170 8.78 -6.57 -8.11
N ILE A 171 9.93 -5.92 -8.28
CA ILE A 171 10.22 -4.65 -7.60
C ILE A 171 10.02 -3.51 -8.60
N THR A 172 9.31 -2.47 -8.19
CA THR A 172 9.08 -1.32 -9.06
C THR A 172 10.40 -0.64 -9.44
N PRO A 173 10.50 -0.05 -10.66
CA PRO A 173 11.71 0.61 -11.11
C PRO A 173 12.14 1.76 -10.18
N LYS A 174 13.45 2.00 -10.08
CA LYS A 174 13.97 3.19 -9.38
C LYS A 174 13.53 4.51 -10.00
N SER A 175 13.20 4.50 -11.30
CA SER A 175 12.66 5.65 -12.02
C SER A 175 11.22 5.98 -11.67
N PHE A 176 10.48 5.07 -11.03
CA PHE A 176 9.12 5.37 -10.59
C PHE A 176 9.14 6.47 -9.52
N SER A 177 8.38 7.51 -9.79
CA SER A 177 8.02 8.53 -8.80
C SER A 177 7.08 7.95 -7.73
N PRO A 178 6.90 8.63 -6.60
CA PRO A 178 5.97 8.18 -5.56
C PRO A 178 4.53 7.96 -6.07
N GLU A 179 4.07 8.75 -7.04
CA GLU A 179 2.73 8.59 -7.62
C GLU A 179 2.61 7.32 -8.46
N LEU A 180 3.69 6.95 -9.18
CA LEU A 180 3.75 5.69 -9.95
C LEU A 180 3.84 4.49 -9.01
N ASP A 181 4.61 4.58 -7.94
CA ASP A 181 4.67 3.55 -6.89
C ASP A 181 3.31 3.36 -6.21
N LEU A 182 2.62 4.46 -5.88
CA LEU A 182 1.29 4.40 -5.27
C LEU A 182 0.29 3.76 -6.23
N ALA A 183 0.33 4.15 -7.51
CA ALA A 183 -0.55 3.58 -8.53
C ALA A 183 -0.30 2.08 -8.73
N ALA A 184 0.97 1.65 -8.75
CA ALA A 184 1.34 0.24 -8.83
C ALA A 184 0.76 -0.60 -7.68
N LEU A 185 0.77 -0.05 -6.45
CA LEU A 185 0.12 -0.71 -5.31
C LEU A 185 -1.41 -0.73 -5.43
N VAL A 186 -2.02 0.41 -5.78
CA VAL A 186 -3.49 0.58 -5.78
C VAL A 186 -4.18 -0.31 -6.82
N VAL A 187 -3.51 -0.68 -7.90
CA VAL A 187 -4.05 -1.58 -8.94
C VAL A 187 -3.98 -3.06 -8.58
N CYS A 188 -3.28 -3.43 -7.50
CA CYS A 188 -3.23 -4.80 -6.99
C CYS A 188 -4.59 -5.23 -6.39
N GLN A 189 -4.70 -6.50 -5.99
CA GLN A 189 -5.90 -7.05 -5.37
C GLN A 189 -5.84 -6.94 -3.84
N HIS A 190 -4.66 -7.11 -3.26
CA HIS A 190 -4.43 -7.06 -1.81
C HIS A 190 -3.13 -6.33 -1.50
N THR A 191 -2.88 -6.03 -0.22
CA THR A 191 -1.66 -5.31 0.17
C THR A 191 -1.00 -5.86 1.43
N ILE A 192 0.33 -5.77 1.46
CA ILE A 192 1.17 -5.84 2.65
C ILE A 192 1.73 -4.44 2.85
N VAL A 193 1.53 -3.86 4.03
CA VAL A 193 1.98 -2.51 4.33
C VAL A 193 2.80 -2.47 5.59
N THR A 194 3.99 -1.89 5.48
CA THR A 194 4.76 -1.45 6.65
C THR A 194 4.24 -0.11 7.15
N SER A 195 4.86 0.38 8.22
CA SER A 195 4.66 1.69 8.82
C SER A 195 4.63 2.85 7.82
N GLY A 196 3.77 3.84 8.09
CA GLY A 196 3.72 5.09 7.32
C GLY A 196 2.44 5.25 6.49
N SER A 197 2.15 6.51 6.17
CA SER A 197 0.91 6.91 5.51
C SER A 197 0.78 6.48 4.05
N PHE A 198 1.90 6.40 3.35
CA PHE A 198 1.94 5.98 1.96
C PHE A 198 1.33 4.57 1.79
N GLY A 199 1.83 3.59 2.56
CA GLY A 199 1.28 2.24 2.58
C GLY A 199 -0.17 2.22 3.06
N TRP A 200 -0.49 2.99 4.11
CA TRP A 200 -1.86 3.06 4.63
C TRP A 200 -2.88 3.49 3.56
N TRP A 201 -2.59 4.56 2.81
CA TRP A 201 -3.45 5.04 1.73
C TRP A 201 -3.48 4.08 0.55
N ALA A 202 -2.33 3.47 0.20
CA ALA A 202 -2.28 2.44 -0.83
C ALA A 202 -3.24 1.29 -0.50
N ALA A 203 -3.18 0.76 0.73
CA ALA A 203 -4.07 -0.29 1.22
C ALA A 203 -5.55 0.13 1.19
N PHE A 204 -5.86 1.32 1.70
CA PHE A 204 -7.23 1.84 1.73
C PHE A 204 -7.84 1.95 0.33
N LEU A 205 -7.08 2.46 -0.64
CA LEU A 205 -7.50 2.65 -2.03
C LEU A 205 -7.51 1.35 -2.86
N THR A 206 -6.69 0.37 -2.48
CA THR A 206 -6.69 -0.98 -3.08
C THR A 206 -8.00 -1.70 -2.80
N ASN A 207 -8.51 -1.58 -1.56
CA ASN A 207 -9.76 -2.21 -1.12
C ASN A 207 -9.78 -3.74 -1.21
N GLY A 208 -8.74 -4.39 -0.70
CA GLY A 208 -8.71 -5.83 -0.47
C GLY A 208 -8.20 -6.16 0.93
N ASP A 209 -7.83 -7.42 1.16
CA ASP A 209 -7.12 -7.81 2.39
C ASP A 209 -5.84 -6.98 2.57
N VAL A 210 -5.60 -6.56 3.81
CA VAL A 210 -4.43 -5.78 4.19
C VAL A 210 -3.74 -6.46 5.35
N VAL A 211 -2.49 -6.85 5.14
CA VAL A 211 -1.61 -7.32 6.22
C VAL A 211 -0.67 -6.19 6.63
N TYR A 212 -0.58 -5.89 7.92
CA TYR A 212 0.29 -4.84 8.43
C TYR A 212 1.16 -5.30 9.60
N ASP A 213 2.28 -4.59 9.77
CA ASP A 213 3.24 -4.86 10.83
C ASP A 213 2.76 -4.27 12.17
N LYS A 214 2.41 -5.15 13.11
CA LYS A 214 1.96 -4.75 14.44
C LYS A 214 3.08 -4.10 15.27
N ALA A 215 4.35 -4.27 14.90
CA ALA A 215 5.48 -3.67 15.61
C ALA A 215 5.45 -2.13 15.58
N ASN A 216 4.73 -1.53 14.63
CA ASN A 216 4.59 -0.08 14.51
C ASN A 216 3.21 0.42 14.95
N PRO A 217 3.16 1.55 15.67
CA PRO A 217 4.25 2.17 16.44
C PRO A 217 4.83 1.25 17.52
N ALA A 218 6.07 1.49 17.92
CA ALA A 218 6.73 0.75 19.00
C ALA A 218 5.91 0.85 20.31
N PRO A 219 5.72 -0.25 21.06
CA PRO A 219 4.98 -0.22 22.33
C PRO A 219 5.59 0.75 23.34
N GLY A 220 4.76 1.57 23.98
CA GLY A 220 5.14 2.57 24.99
C GLY A 220 5.86 3.80 24.42
N SER A 221 5.91 3.97 23.10
CA SER A 221 6.62 5.08 22.45
C SER A 221 5.78 6.35 22.34
N GLY A 222 6.44 7.49 22.10
CA GLY A 222 5.75 8.76 21.82
C GLY A 222 4.81 8.65 20.61
N LEU A 223 5.25 7.92 19.58
CA LEU A 223 4.43 7.67 18.39
C LEU A 223 3.19 6.83 18.70
N GLU A 224 3.24 5.87 19.64
CA GLU A 224 2.02 5.13 20.04
C GLU A 224 1.04 6.01 20.80
N ASN A 225 1.52 6.94 21.63
CA ASN A 225 0.67 7.89 22.34
C ASN A 225 0.00 8.87 21.37
N ASP A 226 0.75 9.34 20.37
CA ASP A 226 0.24 10.31 19.39
C ASP A 226 -0.59 9.63 18.29
N CYS A 227 -0.27 8.38 17.94
CA CYS A 227 -0.91 7.63 16.87
C CYS A 227 -1.25 6.19 17.33
N PRO A 228 -2.23 6.02 18.22
CA PRO A 228 -2.57 4.69 18.74
C PRO A 228 -2.96 3.74 17.62
N ARG A 229 -2.46 2.49 17.67
CA ARG A 229 -2.73 1.49 16.63
C ARG A 229 -4.22 1.30 16.32
N ILE A 230 -5.08 1.36 17.34
CA ILE A 230 -6.53 1.17 17.18
C ILE A 230 -7.22 2.32 16.44
N SER A 231 -6.63 3.53 16.51
CA SER A 231 -7.12 4.71 15.79
C SER A 231 -6.55 4.77 14.37
N TYR A 232 -5.30 4.31 14.21
CA TYR A 232 -4.60 4.34 12.94
C TYR A 232 -4.98 3.19 12.00
N TYR A 233 -4.89 1.94 12.47
CA TYR A 233 -5.20 0.77 11.66
C TYR A 233 -6.67 0.36 11.83
N PRO A 234 -7.43 0.24 10.73
CA PRO A 234 -8.79 -0.27 10.81
C PRO A 234 -8.86 -1.69 11.40
N PRO A 235 -9.93 -2.03 12.14
CA PRO A 235 -10.03 -3.32 12.83
C PRO A 235 -10.14 -4.52 11.88
N TRP A 236 -10.48 -4.29 10.61
CA TRP A 236 -10.50 -5.33 9.57
C TRP A 236 -9.13 -5.55 8.90
N TYR A 237 -8.09 -4.78 9.25
CA TYR A 237 -6.74 -5.06 8.79
C TYR A 237 -6.13 -6.20 9.62
N ILE A 238 -5.40 -7.09 8.95
CA ILE A 238 -4.83 -8.29 9.54
C ILE A 238 -3.47 -7.95 10.13
N SER A 239 -3.36 -8.03 11.46
CA SER A 239 -2.10 -7.81 12.16
C SER A 239 -1.33 -9.12 12.26
N LEU A 240 -0.10 -9.17 11.76
CA LEU A 240 0.84 -10.25 12.06
C LEU A 240 1.88 -9.78 13.07
N LYS A 241 2.27 -10.68 13.98
CA LYS A 241 3.41 -10.44 14.88
C LYS A 241 4.70 -10.90 14.19
N ASN A 242 5.81 -10.25 14.54
CA ASN A 242 7.17 -10.76 14.31
C ASN A 242 7.32 -12.17 14.88
#